data_AF-A0A803NJ31-F1
#
_entry.id   AF-A0A803NJ31-F1
#
_cell.length_a   1.000
_cell.length_b   1.000
_cell.length_c   1.000
_cell.angle_alpha   90.00
_cell.angle_beta   90.00
_cell.angle_gamma   90.00
#
_symmetry.space_group_name_H-M   'P 1'
#
loop_
_entity.id
_entity.type
_entity.pdbx_description
1 polymer ?
#
loop_
_entity_poly.entity_id
_entity_poly.type
_entity_poly.pdbx_seq_one_letter_code
_entity_poly.pdbx_strand_id
1 'polypeptide(L)' 'MGETNALVQRNKLLKRETALATAAIYESMFGAEDGSVPATYQVIYMTGWKEHESQPRAKRRGSATVSFHDIKKQFGNT' A
#
# COMPACT_ATOMS: atom_id res chain seq x y z
N MET A 1 12.86 -4.84 4.89
CA MET A 1 12.75 -3.59 4.09
C MET A 1 13.40 -3.86 2.74
N GLY A 2 12.59 -4.13 1.70
CA GLY A 2 13.12 -4.58 0.40
C GLY A 2 12.45 -3.90 -0.80
N GLU A 3 11.57 -2.94 -0.55
CA GLU A 3 10.95 -2.15 -1.60
C GLU A 3 12.01 -1.18 -2.15
N THR A 4 12.65 -1.62 -3.23
CA THR A 4 13.64 -0.83 -3.97
C THR A 4 12.92 0.26 -4.76
N ASN A 5 13.58 1.38 -4.97
CA ASN A 5 13.12 2.49 -5.80
C ASN A 5 12.49 1.97 -7.13
N ALA A 6 11.18 2.20 -7.29
CA ALA A 6 10.36 1.71 -8.41
C ALA A 6 10.53 2.53 -9.71
N LEU A 7 11.32 3.60 -9.69
CA LEU A 7 11.53 4.47 -10.85
C LEU A 7 12.46 3.78 -11.86
N VAL A 8 11.91 3.41 -13.02
CA VAL A 8 12.65 2.73 -14.10
C VAL A 8 13.84 3.56 -14.61
N GLN A 9 13.68 4.88 -14.64
CA GLN A 9 14.71 5.82 -15.12
C GLN A 9 15.75 6.19 -14.06
N ARG A 10 15.74 5.55 -12.88
CA ARG A 10 16.69 5.91 -11.82
C ARG A 10 18.13 5.69 -12.27
N ASN A 11 19.01 6.57 -11.84
CA ASN A 11 20.44 6.30 -11.95
C ASN A 11 20.79 5.14 -11.00
N LYS A 12 21.45 4.11 -11.54
CA LYS A 12 21.76 2.88 -10.77
C LYS A 12 22.93 3.08 -9.81
N LEU A 13 23.84 3.97 -10.15
CA LEU A 13 25.08 4.23 -9.42
C LEU A 13 25.17 5.72 -9.08
N LEU A 14 25.43 6.03 -7.82
CA LEU A 14 25.72 7.38 -7.37
C LEU A 14 27.23 7.65 -7.52
N LYS A 15 27.60 8.73 -8.20
CA LYS A 15 29.00 9.14 -8.31
C LYS A 15 29.51 9.67 -6.95
N ARG A 16 30.73 9.30 -6.57
CA ARG A 16 31.34 9.68 -5.29
C ARG A 16 31.48 11.20 -5.14
N GLU A 17 31.94 11.88 -6.20
CA GLU A 17 32.09 13.34 -6.21
C GLU A 17 30.75 14.04 -5.96
N THR A 18 29.68 13.57 -6.61
CA THR A 18 28.34 14.09 -6.40
C THR A 18 27.89 13.88 -4.95
N ALA A 19 28.11 12.70 -4.38
CA ALA A 19 27.74 12.44 -2.99
C ALA A 19 28.47 13.39 -2.01
N LEU A 20 29.77 13.60 -2.20
CA LEU A 20 30.57 14.51 -1.37
C LEU A 20 30.13 15.97 -1.52
N ALA A 21 29.93 16.42 -2.75
CA ALA A 21 29.46 17.79 -3.01
C ALA A 21 28.06 18.02 -2.41
N THR A 22 27.14 17.08 -2.57
CA THR A 22 25.80 17.16 -1.99
C THR A 22 25.85 17.16 -0.47
N ALA A 23 26.70 16.34 0.17
CA ALA A 23 26.83 16.30 1.62
C ALA A 23 27.21 17.67 2.19
N ALA A 24 28.26 18.31 1.65
CA ALA A 24 28.71 19.64 2.09
C ALA A 24 27.62 20.72 1.91
N ILE A 25 26.91 20.69 0.79
CA ILE A 25 25.81 21.61 0.49
C ILE A 25 24.67 21.43 1.50
N TYR A 26 24.23 20.19 1.75
CA TYR A 26 23.12 19.92 2.65
C TYR A 26 23.45 20.22 4.11
N GLU A 27 24.68 19.94 4.54
CA GLU A 27 25.17 20.30 5.88
C GLU A 27 25.13 21.82 6.07
N SER A 28 25.62 22.60 5.10
CA SER A 28 25.61 24.07 5.21
C SER A 28 24.21 24.70 5.22
N MET A 29 23.23 24.09 4.54
CA MET A 29 21.88 24.65 4.41
C MET A 29 20.90 24.15 5.47
N PHE A 30 21.06 22.90 5.93
CA PHE A 30 20.08 22.19 6.74
C PHE A 30 20.68 21.45 7.93
N GLY A 31 21.98 21.58 8.20
CA GLY A 31 22.63 20.95 9.34
C GLY A 31 22.03 21.43 10.67
N ALA A 32 21.68 20.48 11.53
CA ALA A 32 21.29 20.73 12.91
C ALA A 32 22.53 20.96 13.80
N GLU A 33 22.32 21.48 15.02
CA GLU A 33 23.41 21.78 15.97
C GLU A 33 24.25 20.54 16.34
N ASP A 34 23.70 19.35 16.18
CA ASP A 34 24.36 18.06 16.41
C ASP A 34 25.12 17.51 15.19
N GLY A 35 25.14 18.24 14.06
CA GLY A 35 25.76 17.83 12.81
C GLY A 35 24.93 16.85 11.97
N SER A 36 23.68 16.58 12.35
CA SER A 36 22.76 15.78 11.55
C SER A 36 22.05 16.62 10.48
N VAL A 37 21.54 15.96 9.43
CA VAL A 37 20.70 16.60 8.42
C VAL A 37 19.30 15.96 8.48
N PRO A 38 18.23 16.74 8.77
CA PRO A 38 16.89 16.19 8.92
C PRO A 38 16.34 15.75 7.55
N ALA A 39 15.67 14.60 7.53
CA ALA A 39 15.05 14.04 6.33
C ALA A 39 13.57 13.71 6.59
N THR A 40 12.70 14.22 5.72
CA THR A 40 11.25 13.99 5.78
C THR A 40 10.81 13.12 4.61
N TYR A 41 10.10 12.04 4.89
CA TYR A 41 9.60 11.11 3.88
C TYR A 41 8.08 10.98 3.97
N GLN A 42 7.44 10.85 2.82
CA GLN A 42 6.03 10.43 2.72
C GLN A 42 6.01 8.97 2.29
N VAL A 43 5.34 8.12 3.08
CA VAL A 43 5.24 6.69 2.79
C VAL A 43 3.80 6.37 2.41
N ILE A 44 3.62 5.82 1.22
CA ILE A 44 2.32 5.35 0.72
C ILE A 44 2.25 3.84 0.95
N TYR A 45 1.24 3.39 1.67
CA TYR A 45 0.99 1.97 1.91
C TYR A 45 -0.19 1.51 1.06
N MET A 46 -0.04 0.37 0.38
CA MET A 46 -1.11 -0.30 -0.34
C MET A 46 -1.26 -1.71 0.19
N THR A 47 -2.47 -2.05 0.63
CA THR A 47 -2.81 -3.41 1.02
C THR A 47 -3.89 -3.93 0.10
N GLY A 48 -3.79 -5.20 -0.28
CA GLY A 48 -4.76 -5.86 -1.14
C GLY A 48 -4.85 -7.33 -0.75
N TRP A 49 -6.04 -7.89 -0.88
CA TRP A 49 -6.27 -9.32 -0.76
C TRP A 49 -6.60 -9.89 -2.13
N LYS A 50 -6.13 -11.11 -2.39
CA LYS A 50 -6.54 -11.88 -3.56
C LYS A 50 -7.84 -12.60 -3.23
N GLU A 51 -8.79 -12.64 -4.16
CA GLU A 51 -9.99 -13.47 -4.01
C GLU A 51 -9.59 -14.93 -3.76
N HIS A 52 -10.22 -15.55 -2.76
CA HIS A 52 -10.05 -16.97 -2.51
C HIS A 52 -10.96 -17.76 -3.45
N GLU A 53 -10.51 -18.92 -3.94
CA GLU A 53 -11.31 -19.73 -4.90
C GLU A 53 -12.68 -20.14 -4.34
N SER A 54 -12.78 -20.29 -3.02
CA SER A 54 -14.04 -20.62 -2.34
C SER A 54 -14.96 -19.42 -2.10
N GLN A 55 -14.62 -18.23 -2.59
CA GLN A 55 -15.41 -17.03 -2.36
C GLN A 55 -16.80 -17.17 -3.03
N PRO A 56 -17.91 -17.03 -2.28
CA PRO A 56 -19.25 -17.13 -2.84
C PRO A 56 -19.48 -16.07 -3.91
N ARG A 57 -19.91 -16.50 -5.10
CA ARG A 57 -20.28 -15.58 -6.18
C ARG A 57 -21.72 -15.10 -6.00
N ALA A 58 -21.96 -13.85 -6.37
CA ALA A 58 -23.31 -13.31 -6.41
C ALA A 58 -24.20 -14.18 -7.31
N LYS A 59 -25.39 -14.55 -6.82
CA LYS A 59 -26.37 -15.28 -7.63
C LYS A 59 -26.96 -14.37 -8.71
N ARG A 60 -27.40 -14.97 -9.82
CA ARG A 60 -28.05 -14.26 -10.92
C ARG A 60 -29.31 -13.54 -10.43
N ARG A 61 -29.53 -12.29 -10.85
CA ARG A 61 -30.79 -11.57 -10.57
C ARG A 61 -31.99 -12.42 -11.02
N GLY A 62 -33.01 -12.53 -10.16
CA GLY A 62 -34.20 -13.33 -10.42
C GLY A 62 -34.06 -14.83 -10.13
N SER A 63 -32.92 -15.32 -9.63
CA SER A 63 -32.74 -16.74 -9.27
C SER A 63 -33.30 -17.11 -7.88
N ALA A 64 -34.17 -16.26 -7.31
CA ALA A 64 -34.79 -16.54 -6.02
C ALA A 64 -35.87 -17.61 -6.21
N THR A 65 -35.75 -18.71 -5.48
CA THR A 65 -36.72 -19.82 -5.51
C THR A 65 -37.68 -19.80 -4.32
N VAL A 66 -37.44 -18.92 -3.34
CA VAL A 66 -38.20 -18.84 -2.08
C VAL A 66 -38.59 -17.39 -1.82
N SER A 67 -39.86 -17.17 -1.47
CA SER A 67 -40.39 -15.87 -1.04
C SER A 67 -39.96 -15.57 0.40
N PHE A 68 -39.66 -14.31 0.71
CA PHE A 68 -39.39 -13.86 2.09
C PHE A 68 -40.52 -14.21 3.07
N HIS A 69 -41.77 -14.27 2.60
CA HIS A 69 -42.91 -14.69 3.42
C HIS A 69 -42.81 -16.15 3.86
N ASP A 70 -42.24 -17.02 3.01
CA ASP A 70 -42.11 -18.45 3.28
C ASP A 70 -40.86 -18.81 4.10
N ILE A 71 -39.86 -17.93 4.16
CA ILE A 71 -38.64 -18.10 4.99
C ILE A 71 -39.00 -18.32 6.47
N LYS A 72 -40.07 -17.69 6.97
CA LYS A 72 -40.54 -17.88 8.35
C LYS A 72 -40.93 -19.33 8.67
N LYS A 73 -41.45 -20.08 7.70
CA LYS A 73 -41.80 -21.51 7.87
C LYS A 73 -40.55 -22.40 7.91
N GLN A 74 -39.45 -21.95 7.31
CA GLN A 74 -38.21 -22.73 7.14
C GLN A 74 -37.23 -22.54 8.31
N PHE A 75 -37.26 -21.39 9.00
CA PHE A 75 -36.35 -21.06 10.11
C PHE A 75 -37.07 -20.72 11.44
N GLY A 76 -38.41 -20.73 11.48
CA GLY A 76 -39.20 -20.28 12.63
C GLY A 76 -39.57 -21.36 13.65
N ASN A 77 -38.72 -22.38 13.88
CA ASN A 77 -38.97 -23.44 14.86
C ASN A 77 -37.85 -23.56 15.91
N THR A 78 -37.39 -22.41 16.42
CA THR A 78 -36.81 -22.27 17.77
C THR A 78 -37.68 -21.29 18.56
#